data_AF-Q4DW67-F1
#
_entry.id   AF-Q4DW67-F1
#
_cell.length_a   1.000
_cell.length_b   1.000
_cell.length_c   1.000
_cell.angle_alpha   90.00
_cell.angle_beta   90.00
_cell.angle_gamma   90.00
#
_symmetry.space_group_name_H-M   'P 1'
#
loop_
_entity.id
_entity.type
_entity.pdbx_description
1 polymer ?
#
loop_
_entity_poly.entity_id
_entity_poly.type
_entity_poly.pdbx_seq_one_letter_code
_entity_poly.pdbx_strand_id
1 'polypeptide(L)'
;MMGEEGIIVPFCASVDAYIKKGAGIDLIMKSVAGLSRLVSLYSQNEETSRNYAKFGQAIINCRMLANHFRYAESLNFAIVKFKKRDGRPLLPWLCLVGSFFFRSLEQVFGDLNYYQSVFMHHWSRTFLSLGYWFFKSLSLTCGFFYELMSLRATIASPEWRTKSAQGRSKILRAGCISLLRYIFDMVVYYQWVPWYNPYKTVQYASAAAAGILGIYVSWKETQAARVAGAKKAPELRTAMNGKEENETAKLKTVVPAE
;
A
#
# COMPACT_ATOMS: atom_id res chain seq x y z
N MET A 1 18.54 16.46 27.61
CA MET A 1 18.23 15.58 26.46
C MET A 1 18.21 14.15 26.99
N MET A 2 17.06 13.69 27.48
CA MET A 2 16.90 12.28 27.83
C MET A 2 16.61 11.54 26.53
N GLY A 3 17.59 10.80 26.04
CA GLY A 3 17.48 10.04 24.80
C GLY A 3 16.27 9.14 24.89
N GLU A 4 15.38 9.23 23.90
CA GLU A 4 14.47 8.14 23.62
C GLU A 4 15.34 6.89 23.50
N GLU A 5 15.23 5.97 24.46
CA GLU A 5 15.81 4.64 24.36
C GLU A 5 15.29 4.04 23.06
N GLY A 6 16.12 4.14 22.03
CA GLY A 6 15.78 3.69 20.70
C GLY A 6 15.57 2.20 20.80
N ILE A 7 14.32 1.75 20.71
CA ILE A 7 14.02 0.33 20.58
C ILE A 7 14.74 -0.15 19.33
N ILE A 8 15.89 -0.81 19.50
CA ILE A 8 16.67 -1.38 18.41
C ILE A 8 15.88 -2.59 17.92
N VAL A 9 15.10 -2.36 16.88
CA VAL A 9 14.38 -3.42 16.20
C VAL A 9 15.38 -4.12 15.26
N PRO A 10 15.64 -5.44 15.40
CA PRO A 10 16.57 -6.14 14.52
C PRO A 10 16.20 -5.97 13.04
N PHE A 11 17.18 -5.63 12.21
CA PHE A 11 16.96 -5.34 10.79
C PHE A 11 16.30 -6.52 10.05
N CYS A 12 16.76 -7.75 10.29
CA CYS A 12 16.18 -8.96 9.67
C CYS A 12 14.70 -9.12 10.04
N ALA A 13 14.33 -8.89 11.30
CA ALA A 13 12.92 -8.92 11.72
C ALA A 13 12.10 -7.82 11.02
N SER A 14 12.73 -6.67 10.72
CA SER A 14 12.08 -5.54 10.03
C SER A 14 11.81 -5.84 8.57
N VAL A 15 12.76 -6.51 7.90
CA VAL A 15 12.56 -7.03 6.55
C VAL A 15 11.47 -8.10 6.56
N ASP A 16 11.50 -9.05 7.49
CA ASP A 16 10.48 -10.11 7.62
C ASP A 16 9.07 -9.53 7.85
N ALA A 17 8.92 -8.56 8.76
CA ALA A 17 7.63 -7.90 9.00
C ALA A 17 7.11 -7.15 7.76
N TYR A 18 8.00 -6.50 7.01
CA TYR A 18 7.65 -5.79 5.78
C TYR A 18 7.19 -6.76 4.68
N ILE A 19 7.90 -7.87 4.51
CA ILE A 19 7.59 -8.94 3.55
C ILE A 19 6.24 -9.59 3.91
N LYS A 20 6.01 -9.92 5.20
CA LYS A 20 4.77 -10.53 5.70
C LYS A 20 3.52 -9.68 5.48
N LYS A 21 3.63 -8.36 5.33
CA LYS A 21 2.49 -7.49 4.97
C LYS A 21 1.94 -7.80 3.56
N GLY A 22 2.65 -8.57 2.73
CA GLY A 22 2.28 -8.98 1.37
C GLY A 22 2.33 -7.84 0.35
N ALA A 23 1.79 -6.68 0.71
CA ALA A 23 1.88 -5.43 -0.04
C ALA A 23 3.35 -4.99 -0.28
N GLY A 24 4.29 -5.35 0.61
CA GLY A 24 5.69 -5.02 0.45
C GLY A 24 6.35 -5.67 -0.77
N ILE A 25 6.11 -6.97 -0.98
CA ILE A 25 6.66 -7.71 -2.11
C ILE A 25 6.09 -7.18 -3.43
N ASP A 26 4.78 -6.91 -3.52
CA ASP A 26 4.18 -6.33 -4.74
C ASP A 26 4.82 -5.00 -5.13
N LEU A 27 5.14 -4.13 -4.16
CA LEU A 27 5.75 -2.84 -4.40
C LEU A 27 7.21 -2.96 -4.87
N ILE A 28 7.98 -3.88 -4.31
CA ILE A 28 9.33 -4.22 -4.79
C ILE A 28 9.24 -4.71 -6.23
N MET A 29 8.40 -5.71 -6.48
CA MET A 29 8.22 -6.28 -7.82
C MET A 29 7.75 -5.22 -8.83
N LYS A 30 6.89 -4.29 -8.43
CA LYS A 30 6.46 -3.17 -9.28
C LYS A 30 7.64 -2.31 -9.71
N SER A 31 8.53 -1.97 -8.77
CA SER A 31 9.71 -1.18 -9.05
C SER A 31 10.65 -1.91 -10.02
N VAL A 32 10.96 -3.18 -9.72
CA VAL A 32 11.83 -4.03 -10.55
C VAL A 32 11.23 -4.24 -11.94
N ALA A 33 9.91 -4.39 -12.08
CA ALA A 33 9.25 -4.50 -13.39
C ALA A 33 9.41 -3.22 -14.23
N GLY A 34 9.31 -2.04 -13.61
CA GLY A 34 9.56 -0.76 -14.26
C GLY A 34 11.01 -0.64 -14.76
N LEU A 35 11.97 -0.93 -13.88
CA LEU A 35 13.40 -0.91 -14.22
C LEU A 35 13.76 -1.93 -15.30
N SER A 36 13.25 -3.16 -15.20
CA SER A 36 13.52 -4.21 -16.19
C SER A 36 13.01 -3.81 -17.58
N ARG A 37 11.86 -3.14 -17.65
CA ARG A 37 11.31 -2.63 -18.90
C ARG A 37 12.10 -1.44 -19.46
N LEU A 38 12.66 -0.58 -18.61
CA LEU A 38 13.59 0.47 -19.03
C LEU A 38 14.87 -0.13 -19.63
N VAL A 39 15.47 -1.11 -18.96
CA VAL A 39 16.66 -1.80 -19.46
C VAL A 39 16.37 -2.48 -20.80
N SER A 40 15.23 -3.17 -20.90
CA SER A 40 14.79 -3.79 -22.16
C SER A 40 14.63 -2.77 -23.29
N LEU A 41 14.04 -1.60 -23.00
CA LEU A 41 13.78 -0.53 -23.97
C LEU A 41 15.07 0.12 -24.50
N TYR A 42 16.07 0.30 -23.64
CA TYR A 42 17.30 1.03 -23.97
C TYR A 42 18.52 0.14 -24.21
N SER A 43 18.38 -1.18 -24.08
CA SER A 43 19.46 -2.12 -24.37
C SER A 43 19.78 -2.12 -25.87
N GLN A 44 21.04 -1.87 -26.22
CA GLN A 44 21.55 -2.00 -27.58
C GLN A 44 21.73 -3.47 -27.99
N ASN A 45 21.94 -4.37 -27.03
CA ASN A 45 22.02 -5.80 -27.27
C ASN A 45 20.60 -6.40 -27.31
N GLU A 46 20.25 -7.06 -28.41
CA GLU A 46 18.94 -7.65 -28.65
C GLU A 46 18.63 -8.81 -27.70
N GLU A 47 19.64 -9.64 -27.36
CA GLU A 47 19.51 -10.72 -26.39
C GLU A 47 19.19 -10.18 -25.00
N THR A 48 19.95 -9.17 -24.55
CA THR A 48 19.70 -8.48 -23.28
C THR A 48 18.30 -7.87 -23.28
N SER A 49 17.89 -7.21 -24.37
CA SER A 49 16.54 -6.63 -24.47
C SER A 49 15.44 -7.68 -24.30
N ARG A 50 15.56 -8.82 -24.98
CA ARG A 50 14.59 -9.94 -24.90
C ARG A 50 14.60 -10.60 -23.52
N ASN A 51 15.77 -10.80 -22.91
CA ASN A 51 15.90 -11.40 -21.59
C ASN A 51 15.23 -10.53 -20.51
N TYR A 52 15.47 -9.21 -20.53
CA TYR A 52 14.81 -8.28 -19.63
C TYR A 52 13.31 -8.13 -19.89
N ALA A 53 12.85 -8.26 -21.15
CA ALA A 53 11.42 -8.31 -21.46
C ALA A 53 10.74 -9.54 -20.85
N LYS A 54 11.34 -10.73 -21.01
CA LYS A 54 10.87 -11.98 -20.39
C LYS A 54 10.87 -11.90 -18.87
N PHE A 55 11.95 -11.39 -18.29
CA PHE A 55 12.07 -11.19 -16.84
C PHE A 55 11.00 -10.22 -16.31
N GLY A 56 10.81 -9.08 -16.99
CA GLY A 56 9.75 -8.13 -16.66
C GLY A 56 8.34 -8.75 -16.72
N GLN A 57 8.07 -9.63 -17.69
CA GLN A 57 6.81 -10.36 -17.78
C GLN A 57 6.63 -11.37 -16.63
N ALA A 58 7.70 -12.10 -16.27
CA ALA A 58 7.67 -13.02 -15.14
C ALA A 58 7.35 -12.29 -13.82
N ILE A 59 7.97 -11.13 -13.59
CA ILE A 59 7.69 -10.29 -12.41
C ILE A 59 6.21 -9.87 -12.38
N ILE A 60 5.63 -9.49 -13.52
CA ILE A 60 4.21 -9.11 -13.58
C ILE A 60 3.31 -10.28 -13.22
N ASN A 61 3.61 -11.49 -13.69
CA ASN A 61 2.86 -12.69 -13.32
C ASN A 61 2.98 -12.95 -11.81
N CYS A 62 4.18 -12.81 -11.23
CA CYS A 62 4.38 -12.91 -9.77
C CYS A 62 3.58 -11.84 -8.99
N ARG A 63 3.47 -10.62 -9.52
CA ARG A 63 2.63 -9.56 -8.92
C ARG A 63 1.14 -9.89 -8.97
N MET A 64 0.67 -10.47 -10.07
CA MET A 64 -0.72 -10.92 -10.16
C MET A 64 -0.98 -12.01 -9.12
N LEU A 65 -0.09 -12.99 -9.01
CA LEU A 65 -0.20 -14.06 -8.01
C LEU A 65 -0.12 -13.53 -6.56
N ALA A 66 0.75 -12.57 -6.27
CA ALA A 66 0.84 -11.95 -4.94
C ALA A 66 -0.40 -11.13 -4.57
N ASN A 67 -1.20 -10.72 -5.57
CA ASN A 67 -2.47 -10.02 -5.37
C ASN A 67 -3.70 -10.92 -5.54
N HIS A 68 -3.49 -12.22 -5.74
CA HIS A 68 -4.55 -13.19 -5.96
C HIS A 68 -5.55 -13.24 -4.80
N PHE A 69 -6.84 -13.29 -5.09
CA PHE A 69 -7.94 -13.28 -4.11
C PHE A 69 -8.04 -12.04 -3.22
N ARG A 70 -7.19 -11.01 -3.41
CA ARG A 70 -7.22 -9.79 -2.58
C ARG A 70 -8.42 -8.90 -2.84
N TYR A 71 -9.25 -9.21 -3.85
CA TYR A 71 -10.50 -8.50 -4.11
C TYR A 71 -11.45 -8.58 -2.90
N ALA A 72 -11.53 -9.72 -2.21
CA ALA A 72 -12.40 -9.89 -1.05
C ALA A 72 -12.01 -8.96 0.12
N GLU A 73 -10.71 -8.82 0.36
CA GLU A 73 -10.15 -7.89 1.36
C GLU A 73 -10.52 -6.43 1.00
N SER A 74 -10.30 -6.03 -0.26
CA SER A 74 -10.64 -4.68 -0.74
C SER A 74 -12.14 -4.39 -0.65
N LEU A 75 -12.99 -5.36 -1.01
CA LEU A 75 -14.44 -5.23 -0.91
C LEU A 75 -14.89 -5.09 0.54
N ASN A 76 -14.34 -5.91 1.44
CA ASN A 76 -14.62 -5.79 2.87
C ASN A 76 -14.22 -4.40 3.40
N PHE A 77 -13.04 -3.89 3.01
CA PHE A 77 -12.65 -2.51 3.36
C PHE A 77 -13.65 -1.47 2.82
N ALA A 78 -14.12 -1.61 1.59
CA ALA A 78 -15.13 -0.72 1.02
C ALA A 78 -16.43 -0.75 1.84
N ILE A 79 -16.93 -1.93 2.20
CA ILE A 79 -18.15 -2.11 3.01
C ILE A 79 -17.98 -1.50 4.40
N VAL A 80 -16.85 -1.77 5.06
CA VAL A 80 -16.56 -1.22 6.39
C VAL A 80 -16.50 0.30 6.36
N LYS A 81 -15.87 0.90 5.34
CA LYS A 81 -15.81 2.36 5.17
C LYS A 81 -17.16 2.96 4.78
N PHE A 82 -17.97 2.24 4.02
CA PHE A 82 -19.33 2.64 3.70
C PHE A 82 -20.20 2.69 4.96
N LYS A 83 -20.11 1.68 5.84
CA LYS A 83 -20.84 1.68 7.12
C LYS A 83 -20.35 2.74 8.11
N LYS A 84 -19.09 3.21 7.99
CA LYS A 84 -18.45 4.16 8.91
C LYS A 84 -18.12 5.49 8.23
N ARG A 85 -19.13 6.37 8.09
CA ARG A 85 -18.90 7.74 7.58
C ARG A 85 -18.14 8.60 8.58
N ASP A 86 -18.27 8.36 9.89
CA ASP A 86 -17.55 9.05 10.98
C ASP A 86 -17.55 10.59 10.84
N GLY A 87 -18.70 11.19 10.48
CA GLY A 87 -18.83 12.64 10.30
C GLY A 87 -18.06 13.25 9.12
N ARG A 88 -17.43 12.43 8.27
CA ARG A 88 -16.66 12.92 7.11
C ARG A 88 -17.57 13.61 6.08
N PRO A 89 -17.07 14.64 5.37
CA PRO A 89 -17.79 15.23 4.25
C PRO A 89 -18.13 14.18 3.18
N LEU A 90 -19.28 14.35 2.53
CA LEU A 90 -19.86 13.34 1.63
C LEU A 90 -18.90 12.95 0.50
N LEU A 91 -18.32 13.94 -0.20
CA LEU A 91 -17.50 13.69 -1.38
C LEU A 91 -16.18 12.93 -1.07
N PRO A 92 -15.33 13.35 -0.10
CA PRO A 92 -14.17 12.56 0.32
C PRO A 92 -14.53 11.15 0.78
N TRP A 93 -15.65 10.98 1.48
CA TRP A 93 -16.10 9.66 1.91
C TRP A 93 -16.49 8.77 0.72
N LEU A 94 -17.25 9.30 -0.24
CA LEU A 94 -17.57 8.58 -1.49
C LEU A 94 -16.30 8.23 -2.29
N CYS A 95 -15.34 9.15 -2.39
CA CYS A 95 -14.04 8.87 -3.03
C CYS A 95 -13.27 7.76 -2.31
N LEU A 96 -13.27 7.73 -0.97
CA LEU A 96 -12.60 6.67 -0.22
C LEU A 96 -13.26 5.30 -0.47
N VAL A 97 -14.59 5.23 -0.36
CA VAL A 97 -15.36 4.00 -0.60
C VAL A 97 -15.18 3.54 -2.05
N GLY A 98 -15.32 4.45 -3.01
CA GLY A 98 -15.14 4.18 -4.43
C GLY A 98 -13.74 3.66 -4.75
N SER A 99 -12.69 4.19 -4.12
CA SER A 99 -11.32 3.73 -4.33
C SER A 99 -11.15 2.24 -4.00
N PHE A 100 -11.70 1.77 -2.87
CA PHE A 100 -11.64 0.36 -2.48
C PHE A 100 -12.61 -0.52 -3.28
N PHE A 101 -13.81 -0.02 -3.59
CA PHE A 101 -14.79 -0.75 -4.39
C PHE A 101 -14.25 -1.03 -5.80
N PHE A 102 -13.78 0.00 -6.52
CA PHE A 102 -13.19 -0.17 -7.85
C PHE A 102 -11.89 -0.98 -7.82
N ARG A 103 -11.13 -0.91 -6.71
CA ARG A 103 -9.96 -1.78 -6.51
C ARG A 103 -10.35 -3.26 -6.45
N SER A 104 -11.46 -3.59 -5.78
CA SER A 104 -11.97 -4.96 -5.76
C SER A 104 -12.27 -5.46 -7.18
N LEU A 105 -12.93 -4.64 -8.00
CA LEU A 105 -13.23 -5.00 -9.39
C LEU A 105 -11.94 -5.16 -10.22
N GLU A 106 -11.01 -4.22 -10.10
CA GLU A 106 -9.69 -4.32 -10.73
C GLU A 106 -8.98 -5.63 -10.39
N GLN A 107 -9.00 -6.04 -9.12
CA GLN A 107 -8.36 -7.27 -8.67
C GLN A 107 -9.04 -8.52 -9.23
N VAL A 108 -10.37 -8.54 -9.36
CA VAL A 108 -11.09 -9.63 -10.07
C VAL A 108 -10.61 -9.73 -11.52
N PHE A 109 -10.53 -8.62 -12.24
CA PHE A 109 -10.00 -8.61 -13.60
C PHE A 109 -8.50 -8.99 -13.65
N GLY A 110 -7.73 -8.67 -12.61
CA GLY A 110 -6.34 -9.10 -12.46
C GLY A 110 -6.22 -10.63 -12.34
N ASP A 111 -7.05 -11.25 -11.52
CA ASP A 111 -7.08 -12.70 -11.31
C ASP A 111 -7.54 -13.43 -12.58
N LEU A 112 -8.57 -12.93 -13.26
CA LEU A 112 -9.02 -13.48 -14.54
C LEU A 112 -7.93 -13.35 -15.63
N ASN A 113 -7.20 -12.22 -15.67
CA ASN A 113 -6.06 -12.05 -16.57
C ASN A 113 -4.95 -13.07 -16.26
N TYR A 114 -4.71 -13.38 -14.98
CA TYR A 114 -3.74 -14.40 -14.57
C TYR A 114 -4.17 -15.79 -15.05
N TYR A 115 -5.42 -16.21 -14.77
CA TYR A 115 -5.94 -17.49 -15.24
C TYR A 115 -5.92 -17.61 -16.76
N GLN A 116 -6.27 -16.54 -17.47
CA GLN A 116 -6.18 -16.52 -18.91
C GLN A 116 -4.74 -16.69 -19.40
N SER A 117 -3.78 -16.10 -18.69
CA SER A 117 -2.36 -16.22 -19.01
C SER A 117 -1.71 -17.54 -18.62
N VAL A 118 -2.41 -18.45 -17.94
CA VAL A 118 -1.85 -19.75 -17.48
C VAL A 118 -2.63 -20.94 -18.05
N PHE A 119 -3.95 -20.84 -18.15
CA PHE A 119 -4.81 -21.96 -18.55
C PHE A 119 -5.60 -21.69 -19.83
N MET A 120 -5.91 -20.42 -20.15
CA MET A 120 -6.75 -20.06 -21.31
C MET A 120 -5.98 -19.23 -22.35
N HIS A 121 -4.74 -19.61 -22.64
CA HIS A 121 -3.81 -18.86 -23.50
C HIS A 121 -4.37 -18.53 -24.89
N HIS A 122 -5.29 -19.34 -25.40
CA HIS A 122 -5.93 -19.17 -26.70
C HIS A 122 -7.01 -18.06 -26.75
N TRP A 123 -7.43 -17.51 -25.59
CA TRP A 123 -8.44 -16.47 -25.56
C TRP A 123 -7.82 -15.08 -25.68
N SER A 124 -8.55 -14.15 -26.29
CA SER A 124 -8.12 -12.74 -26.39
C SER A 124 -8.09 -12.06 -25.03
N ARG A 125 -6.94 -11.49 -24.65
CA ARG A 125 -6.74 -10.78 -23.37
C ARG A 125 -7.27 -9.35 -23.39
N THR A 126 -7.72 -8.86 -24.54
CA THR A 126 -8.04 -7.44 -24.76
C THR A 126 -9.13 -6.95 -23.81
N PHE A 127 -10.24 -7.69 -23.69
CA PHE A 127 -11.36 -7.29 -22.84
C PHE A 127 -10.98 -7.30 -21.35
N LEU A 128 -10.29 -8.33 -20.87
CA LEU A 128 -9.87 -8.40 -19.48
C LEU A 128 -8.81 -7.35 -19.13
N SER A 129 -7.89 -7.05 -20.05
CA SER A 129 -6.89 -5.99 -19.87
C SER A 129 -7.54 -4.61 -19.86
N LEU A 130 -8.54 -4.38 -20.71
CA LEU A 130 -9.31 -3.15 -20.74
C LEU A 130 -10.08 -2.94 -19.43
N GLY A 131 -10.82 -3.96 -18.97
CA GLY A 131 -11.54 -3.91 -17.70
C GLY A 131 -10.59 -3.66 -16.51
N TYR A 132 -9.45 -4.37 -16.49
CA TYR A 132 -8.40 -4.16 -15.50
C TYR A 132 -7.93 -2.69 -15.46
N TRP A 133 -7.53 -2.13 -16.61
CA TRP A 133 -7.05 -0.74 -16.69
C TRP A 133 -8.14 0.27 -16.34
N PHE A 134 -9.36 0.07 -16.81
CA PHE A 134 -10.50 0.94 -16.53
C PHE A 134 -10.79 1.03 -15.02
N PHE A 135 -10.99 -0.11 -14.36
CA PHE A 135 -11.26 -0.13 -12.92
C PHE A 135 -10.05 0.31 -12.10
N LYS A 136 -8.82 0.03 -12.56
CA LYS A 136 -7.61 0.58 -11.94
C LYS A 136 -7.63 2.11 -11.96
N SER A 137 -7.88 2.70 -13.13
CA SER A 137 -7.93 4.15 -13.28
C SER A 137 -9.00 4.78 -12.41
N LEU A 138 -10.20 4.20 -12.32
CA LEU A 138 -11.25 4.71 -11.42
C LEU A 138 -10.83 4.62 -9.95
N SER A 139 -10.29 3.47 -9.52
CA SER A 139 -9.80 3.30 -8.14
C SER A 139 -8.73 4.34 -7.79
N LEU A 140 -7.78 4.58 -8.70
CA LEU A 140 -6.72 5.57 -8.55
C LEU A 140 -7.28 7.00 -8.53
N THR A 141 -8.25 7.31 -9.39
CA THR A 141 -8.91 8.63 -9.44
C THR A 141 -9.58 8.95 -8.11
N CYS A 142 -10.39 8.03 -7.63
CA CYS A 142 -11.06 8.15 -6.33
C CYS A 142 -10.05 8.30 -5.18
N GLY A 143 -8.99 7.48 -5.18
CA GLY A 143 -7.93 7.56 -4.18
C GLY A 143 -7.18 8.90 -4.20
N PHE A 144 -6.83 9.39 -5.39
CA PHE A 144 -6.18 10.68 -5.57
C PHE A 144 -7.04 11.84 -5.05
N PHE A 145 -8.31 11.91 -5.45
CA PHE A 145 -9.20 12.96 -4.99
C PHE A 145 -9.44 12.90 -3.48
N TYR A 146 -9.55 11.71 -2.92
CA TYR A 146 -9.64 11.53 -1.47
C TYR A 146 -8.42 12.14 -0.76
N GLU A 147 -7.20 11.81 -1.19
CA GLU A 147 -5.97 12.34 -0.60
C GLU A 147 -5.86 13.85 -0.78
N LEU A 148 -6.18 14.36 -1.96
CA LEU A 148 -6.11 15.79 -2.27
C LEU A 148 -7.08 16.60 -1.39
N MET A 149 -8.33 16.15 -1.27
CA MET A 149 -9.31 16.79 -0.41
C MET A 149 -8.94 16.66 1.07
N SER A 150 -8.41 15.51 1.50
CA SER A 150 -7.96 15.30 2.88
C SER A 150 -6.79 16.22 3.24
N LEU A 151 -5.84 16.40 2.33
CA LEU A 151 -4.73 17.33 2.50
C LEU A 151 -5.23 18.78 2.57
N ARG A 152 -6.12 19.18 1.66
CA ARG A 152 -6.74 20.51 1.67
C ARG A 152 -7.48 20.77 2.98
N ALA A 153 -8.31 19.82 3.43
CA ALA A 153 -9.03 19.92 4.70
C ALA A 153 -8.08 20.03 5.90
N THR A 154 -6.99 19.26 5.90
CA THR A 154 -5.96 19.33 6.95
C THR A 154 -5.29 20.70 7.00
N ILE A 155 -4.96 21.29 5.85
CA ILE A 155 -4.34 22.62 5.78
C ILE A 155 -5.32 23.73 6.19
N ALA A 156 -6.59 23.59 5.85
CA ALA A 156 -7.64 24.55 6.21
C ALA A 156 -8.11 24.44 7.67
N SER A 157 -7.74 23.35 8.36
CA SER A 157 -8.16 23.10 9.75
C SER A 157 -7.57 24.13 10.74
N PRO A 158 -8.30 24.53 11.79
CA PRO A 158 -7.74 25.39 12.85
C PRO A 158 -6.49 24.80 13.50
N GLU A 159 -6.44 23.47 13.65
CA GLU A 159 -5.32 22.72 14.21
C GLU A 159 -4.06 22.81 13.34
N TRP A 160 -4.18 23.18 12.06
CA TRP A 160 -3.02 23.41 11.21
C TRP A 160 -2.12 24.53 11.76
N ARG A 161 -2.74 25.60 12.27
CA ARG A 161 -2.02 26.77 12.79
C ARG A 161 -1.30 26.46 14.09
N THR A 162 -1.77 25.50 14.88
CA THR A 162 -1.14 25.10 16.14
C THR A 162 0.01 24.10 15.96
N LYS A 163 0.15 23.48 14.77
CA LYS A 163 1.26 22.56 14.49
C LYS A 163 2.59 23.31 14.32
N SER A 164 3.66 22.72 14.84
CA SER A 164 5.04 23.18 14.62
C SER A 164 5.42 23.12 13.13
N ALA A 165 6.42 23.92 12.73
CA ALA A 165 6.92 23.93 11.35
C ALA A 165 7.36 22.54 10.86
N GLN A 166 8.02 21.76 11.73
CA GLN A 166 8.41 20.38 11.45
C GLN A 166 7.18 19.46 11.28
N GLY A 167 6.16 19.62 12.14
CA GLY A 167 4.90 18.88 12.04
C GLY A 167 4.17 19.16 10.72
N ARG A 168 4.09 20.43 10.32
CA ARG A 168 3.53 20.85 9.02
C ARG A 168 4.30 20.26 7.86
N SER A 169 5.64 20.37 7.88
CA SER A 169 6.51 19.81 6.83
C SER A 169 6.33 18.29 6.67
N LYS A 170 6.22 17.55 7.78
CA LYS A 170 5.98 16.10 7.76
C LYS A 170 4.64 15.75 7.08
N ILE A 171 3.58 16.49 7.39
CA ILE A 171 2.26 16.29 6.78
C ILE A 171 2.30 16.61 5.28
N LEU A 172 2.87 17.76 4.89
CA LEU A 172 2.99 18.14 3.48
C LEU A 172 3.80 17.11 2.69
N ARG A 173 4.97 16.68 3.21
CA ARG A 173 5.78 15.64 2.56
C ARG A 173 5.02 14.34 2.39
N ALA A 174 4.30 13.89 3.41
CA ALA A 174 3.49 12.67 3.32
C ALA A 174 2.37 12.81 2.27
N GLY A 175 1.66 13.94 2.26
CA GLY A 175 0.63 14.24 1.27
C GLY A 175 1.19 14.31 -0.16
N CYS A 176 2.31 15.01 -0.36
CA CYS A 176 2.99 15.09 -1.66
C CYS A 176 3.45 13.71 -2.16
N ILE A 177 4.05 12.87 -1.30
CA ILE A 177 4.45 11.51 -1.67
C ILE A 177 3.24 10.66 -2.07
N SER A 178 2.14 10.76 -1.30
CA SER A 178 0.89 10.06 -1.60
C SER A 178 0.32 10.46 -2.96
N LEU A 179 0.20 11.77 -3.22
CA LEU A 179 -0.32 12.31 -4.48
C LEU A 179 0.58 11.97 -5.68
N LEU A 180 1.91 12.10 -5.54
CA LEU A 180 2.87 11.72 -6.60
C LEU A 180 2.77 10.24 -6.95
N ARG A 181 2.60 9.36 -5.95
CA ARG A 181 2.39 7.93 -6.20
C ARG A 181 1.14 7.67 -7.04
N TYR A 182 0.03 8.36 -6.75
CA TYR A 182 -1.18 8.27 -7.56
C TYR A 182 -0.95 8.78 -8.98
N ILE A 183 -0.30 9.93 -9.15
CA ILE A 183 -0.01 10.49 -10.49
C ILE A 183 0.83 9.51 -11.31
N PHE A 184 1.91 8.97 -10.75
CA PHE A 184 2.75 8.00 -11.44
C PHE A 184 1.96 6.72 -11.79
N ASP A 185 1.07 6.27 -10.92
CA ASP A 185 0.20 5.13 -11.23
C ASP A 185 -0.81 5.45 -12.33
N MET A 186 -1.38 6.64 -12.35
CA MET A 186 -2.27 7.09 -13.42
C MET A 186 -1.56 7.09 -14.77
N VAL A 187 -0.33 7.59 -14.83
CA VAL A 187 0.50 7.55 -16.05
C VAL A 187 0.70 6.11 -16.55
N VAL A 188 0.79 5.14 -15.66
CA VAL A 188 0.97 3.74 -16.03
C VAL A 188 -0.35 3.11 -16.51
N TYR A 189 -1.47 3.40 -15.86
CA TYR A 189 -2.69 2.60 -15.98
C TYR A 189 -3.81 3.22 -16.84
N TYR A 190 -3.72 4.48 -17.27
CA TYR A 190 -4.72 5.14 -18.13
C TYR A 190 -4.73 4.66 -19.59
N GLN A 191 -4.10 3.52 -19.88
CA GLN A 191 -4.00 2.91 -21.21
C GLN A 191 -5.34 2.46 -21.81
N TRP A 192 -6.42 2.43 -21.03
CA TRP A 192 -7.76 2.14 -21.53
C TRP A 192 -8.35 3.28 -22.37
N VAL A 193 -7.79 4.50 -22.24
CA VAL A 193 -8.25 5.67 -23.00
C VAL A 193 -7.68 5.60 -24.42
N PRO A 194 -8.50 5.57 -25.49
CA PRO A 194 -8.04 5.30 -26.85
C PRO A 194 -6.98 6.28 -27.39
N TRP A 195 -7.07 7.55 -27.00
CA TRP A 195 -6.11 8.59 -27.40
C TRP A 195 -4.89 8.68 -26.48
N TYR A 196 -4.82 7.87 -25.42
CA TYR A 196 -3.71 7.91 -24.48
C TYR A 196 -2.54 7.03 -24.95
N ASN A 197 -1.52 7.68 -25.51
CA ASN A 197 -0.28 7.03 -25.93
C ASN A 197 0.91 7.51 -25.08
N PRO A 198 1.17 6.91 -23.90
CA PRO A 198 2.25 7.36 -23.05
C PRO A 198 3.61 7.01 -23.67
N TYR A 199 4.54 7.97 -23.62
CA TYR A 199 5.94 7.69 -23.93
C TYR A 199 6.46 6.59 -23.00
N LYS A 200 6.93 5.47 -23.56
CA LYS A 200 7.24 4.23 -22.82
C LYS A 200 8.25 4.45 -21.70
N THR A 201 9.23 5.32 -21.90
CA THR A 201 10.19 5.70 -20.87
C THR A 201 9.54 6.35 -19.67
N VAL A 202 8.66 7.34 -19.90
CA VAL A 202 7.93 8.01 -18.82
C VAL A 202 7.03 7.01 -18.10
N GLN A 203 6.39 6.11 -18.85
CA GLN A 203 5.57 5.04 -18.30
C GLN A 203 6.37 4.12 -17.36
N TYR A 204 7.51 3.60 -17.81
CA TYR A 204 8.31 2.64 -17.05
C TYR A 204 9.06 3.31 -15.88
N ALA A 205 9.53 4.55 -16.07
CA ALA A 205 10.08 5.36 -15.00
C ALA A 205 9.02 5.68 -13.93
N SER A 206 7.79 6.01 -14.34
CA SER A 206 6.67 6.22 -13.40
C SER A 206 6.33 4.94 -12.63
N ALA A 207 6.32 3.78 -13.29
CA ALA A 207 6.12 2.50 -12.61
C ALA A 207 7.21 2.23 -11.55
N ALA A 208 8.47 2.49 -11.90
CA ALA A 208 9.60 2.35 -10.99
C ALA A 208 9.50 3.30 -9.79
N ALA A 209 9.23 4.59 -10.05
CA ALA A 209 9.09 5.63 -9.03
C ALA A 209 7.90 5.37 -8.10
N ALA A 210 6.73 5.00 -8.64
CA ALA A 210 5.57 4.62 -7.84
C ALA A 210 5.85 3.43 -6.92
N GLY A 211 6.60 2.43 -7.41
CA GLY A 211 7.10 1.31 -6.61
C GLY A 211 7.98 1.80 -5.46
N ILE A 212 9.02 2.58 -5.74
CA ILE A 212 9.97 3.11 -4.74
C ILE A 212 9.26 3.94 -3.67
N LEU A 213 8.39 4.87 -4.08
CA LEU A 213 7.61 5.69 -3.14
C LEU A 213 6.69 4.82 -2.28
N GLY A 214 6.06 3.80 -2.87
CA GLY A 214 5.25 2.84 -2.13
C GLY A 214 6.08 2.05 -1.10
N ILE A 215 7.28 1.59 -1.49
CA ILE A 215 8.20 0.89 -0.57
C ILE A 215 8.53 1.78 0.62
N TYR A 216 8.90 3.03 0.36
CA TYR A 216 9.23 4.01 1.40
C TYR A 216 8.08 4.23 2.39
N VAL A 217 6.86 4.44 1.89
CA VAL A 217 5.67 4.66 2.74
C VAL A 217 5.35 3.40 3.54
N SER A 218 5.28 2.24 2.89
CA SER A 218 4.95 0.97 3.55
C SER A 218 6.01 0.57 4.58
N TRP A 219 7.28 0.87 4.32
CA TRP A 219 8.36 0.66 5.29
C TRP A 219 8.16 1.51 6.53
N LYS A 220 7.88 2.81 6.37
CA LYS A 220 7.59 3.70 7.51
C LYS A 220 6.38 3.26 8.32
N GLU A 221 5.30 2.85 7.66
CA GLU A 221 4.12 2.30 8.35
C GLU A 221 4.46 1.04 9.14
N THR A 222 5.25 0.14 8.55
CA THR A 222 5.70 -1.09 9.21
C THR A 222 6.53 -0.76 10.45
N GLN A 223 7.50 0.14 10.34
CA GLN A 223 8.30 0.57 11.48
C GLN A 223 7.46 1.26 12.56
N ALA A 224 6.51 2.13 12.18
CA ALA A 224 5.61 2.78 13.13
C ALA A 224 4.72 1.78 13.87
N ALA A 225 4.14 0.80 13.17
CA ALA A 225 3.33 -0.26 13.78
C ALA A 225 4.17 -1.11 14.76
N ARG A 226 5.44 -1.37 14.43
CA ARG A 226 6.35 -2.12 15.29
C ARG A 226 6.74 -1.33 16.54
N VAL A 227 7.08 -0.05 16.41
CA VAL A 227 7.35 0.80 17.59
C VAL A 227 6.11 0.89 18.47
N ALA A 228 4.91 1.03 17.90
CA ALA A 228 3.67 1.02 18.66
C ALA A 228 3.42 -0.33 19.37
N GLY A 229 3.66 -1.46 18.69
CA GLY A 229 3.56 -2.78 19.30
C GLY A 229 4.59 -3.02 20.40
N ALA A 230 5.83 -2.56 20.19
CA ALA A 230 6.90 -2.65 21.18
C ALA A 230 6.68 -1.73 22.40
N LYS A 231 5.96 -0.61 22.25
CA LYS A 231 5.51 0.22 23.39
C LYS A 231 4.36 -0.42 24.18
N LYS A 232 3.46 -1.15 23.50
CA LYS A 232 2.37 -1.88 24.15
C LYS A 232 2.84 -3.12 24.92
N ALA A 233 3.92 -3.77 24.49
CA ALA A 233 4.42 -4.99 25.14
C ALA A 233 4.88 -4.78 26.61
N PRO A 234 5.61 -3.71 26.97
CA PRO A 234 5.87 -3.32 28.35
C PRO A 234 4.60 -2.99 29.12
N GLU A 235 3.66 -2.22 28.55
CA GLU A 235 2.39 -1.88 29.23
C GLU A 235 1.57 -3.12 29.57
N LEU A 236 1.55 -4.12 28.68
CA LEU A 236 0.94 -5.43 28.93
C LEU A 236 1.68 -6.22 30.00
N ARG A 237 3.02 -6.20 30.02
CA ARG A 237 3.80 -6.83 31.10
C ARG A 237 3.57 -6.17 32.45
N THR A 238 3.47 -4.84 32.51
CA THR A 238 3.12 -4.13 33.75
C THR A 238 1.69 -4.44 34.19
N ALA A 239 0.74 -4.52 33.25
CA ALA A 239 -0.64 -4.90 33.55
C ALA A 239 -0.78 -6.38 33.98
N MET A 240 0.06 -7.28 33.45
CA MET A 240 0.11 -8.68 33.86
C MET A 240 0.82 -8.86 35.20
N ASN A 241 1.95 -8.19 35.44
CA ASN A 241 2.63 -8.22 36.73
C ASN A 241 1.74 -7.64 37.85
N GLY A 242 0.99 -6.56 37.59
CA GLY A 242 0.01 -6.04 38.55
C GLY A 242 -1.19 -6.95 38.78
N LYS A 243 -1.50 -7.87 37.85
CA LYS A 243 -2.50 -8.93 38.06
C LYS A 243 -1.92 -10.11 38.83
N GLU A 244 -0.70 -10.53 38.52
CA GLU A 244 0.00 -11.58 39.27
C GLU A 244 0.27 -11.14 40.72
N GLU A 245 0.65 -9.90 40.98
CA GLU A 245 0.78 -9.38 42.34
C GLU A 245 -0.57 -9.40 43.08
N ASN A 246 -1.68 -9.10 42.40
CA ASN A 246 -3.02 -9.19 42.98
C ASN A 246 -3.47 -10.64 43.22
N GLU A 247 -3.13 -11.59 42.35
CA GLU A 247 -3.42 -13.01 42.55
C GLU A 247 -2.54 -13.62 43.64
N THR A 248 -1.26 -13.23 43.73
CA THR A 248 -0.36 -13.66 44.79
C THR A 248 -0.76 -13.08 46.15
N ALA A 249 -1.25 -11.84 46.18
CA ALA A 249 -1.83 -11.24 47.38
C ALA A 249 -3.12 -11.95 47.82
N LYS A 250 -3.98 -12.36 46.86
CA LYS A 250 -5.18 -13.15 47.13
C LYS A 250 -4.88 -14.58 47.59
N LEU A 251 -3.80 -15.20 47.12
CA LEU A 251 -3.36 -16.52 47.58
C LEU A 251 -2.78 -16.48 48.99
N LYS A 252 -2.11 -15.39 49.38
CA LYS A 252 -1.60 -15.20 50.76
C LYS A 252 -2.70 -14.94 51.79
N THR A 253 -3.88 -14.48 51.37
CA THR A 253 -5.04 -14.30 52.27
C THR A 253 -5.91 -15.54 52.41
N VAL A 254 -5.66 -16.60 51.64
CA VAL A 254 -6.50 -17.83 51.61
C VAL A 254 -5.81 -19.05 52.24
N VAL A 255 -4.63 -18.91 52.85
CA VAL A 255 -4.14 -19.94 53.79
C VAL A 255 -4.64 -19.56 55.20
N PRO A 256 -5.65 -20.26 55.75
CA PRO A 256 -6.29 -19.87 57.00
C PRO A 256 -5.58 -20.47 58.21
N ALA A 257 -5.83 -19.81 59.35
CA ALA A 257 -5.43 -20.14 60.71
C ALA A 257 -5.52 -21.63 61.07
N GLU A 258 -4.44 -22.12 61.67
CA GLU A 258 -4.51 -23.03 62.83
C GLU A 258 -4.22 -22.23 64.10
#